data_AF-F2CEX2-F1
#
_entry.id   AF-F2CEX2-F1
#
_cell.length_a   1.000
_cell.length_b   1.000
_cell.length_c   1.000
_cell.angle_alpha   90.00
_cell.angle_beta   90.00
_cell.angle_gamma   90.00
#
_symmetry.space_group_name_H-M   'P 1'
#
loop_
_entity.id
_entity.type
_entity.pdbx_description
1 polymer ?
#
loop_
_entity_poly.entity_id
_entity_poly.type
_entity_poly.pdbx_seq_one_letter_code
_entity_poly.pdbx_strand_id
1 'polypeptide(L)' 'MNCTPKVRQEKSNFWGVIFMKLSYEDKIQIYHLRKNGATIKSLSKQFKINQSGIEYLIRLIDRHCQEKYSIFKII' A
#
# COMPACT_ATOMS: atom_id res chain seq x y z
N MET A 1 5.01 24.04 -5.94
CA MET A 1 3.56 24.09 -6.21
C MET A 1 2.91 22.96 -5.44
N ASN A 2 2.14 23.31 -4.41
CA ASN A 2 1.61 22.35 -3.45
C ASN A 2 0.33 21.74 -4.02
N CYS A 3 0.43 20.54 -4.59
CA CYS A 3 -0.69 19.81 -5.13
C CYS A 3 -1.43 19.11 -3.98
N THR A 4 -2.51 19.72 -3.49
CA THR A 4 -3.40 19.09 -2.50
C THR A 4 -4.25 18.04 -3.23
N PRO A 5 -4.11 16.73 -2.95
CA PRO A 5 -4.97 15.75 -3.57
C PRO A 5 -6.28 15.75 -2.80
N LYS A 6 -7.31 16.41 -3.35
CA LYS A 6 -8.68 16.31 -2.85
C LYS A 6 -9.25 14.96 -3.28
N VAL A 7 -8.74 13.89 -2.67
CA VAL A 7 -9.29 12.54 -2.80
C VAL A 7 -10.63 12.55 -2.09
N ARG A 8 -11.71 12.63 -2.85
CA ARG A 8 -13.05 12.34 -2.35
C ARG A 8 -13.08 10.84 -2.06
N GLN A 9 -12.69 10.45 -0.85
CA GLN A 9 -12.84 9.06 -0.40
C GLN A 9 -14.31 8.81 -0.15
N GLU A 10 -14.95 8.04 -1.03
CA GLU A 10 -16.14 7.31 -0.64
C GLU A 10 -15.68 6.32 0.44
N LYS A 11 -16.06 6.60 1.70
CA LYS A 11 -15.68 5.82 2.87
C LYS A 11 -16.25 4.41 2.75
N SER A 12 -15.55 3.54 2.04
CA SER A 12 -15.76 2.10 2.13
C SER A 12 -15.04 1.64 3.40
N ASN A 13 -15.82 1.48 4.47
CA ASN A 13 -15.36 1.10 5.81
C ASN A 13 -14.49 -0.18 5.79
N PHE A 14 -14.66 -1.03 4.78
CA PHE A 14 -13.91 -2.27 4.58
C PHE A 14 -12.39 -2.05 4.40
N TRP A 15 -11.99 -1.08 3.59
CA TRP A 15 -10.56 -0.85 3.30
C TRP A 15 -9.86 -0.14 4.46
N GLY A 16 -10.59 0.71 5.20
CA GLY A 16 -10.10 1.33 6.43
C GLY A 16 -9.72 0.30 7.50
N VAL A 17 -10.50 -0.77 7.65
CA VAL A 17 -10.20 -1.86 8.59
C VAL A 17 -8.96 -2.66 8.17
N ILE A 18 -8.79 -2.91 6.87
CA ILE A 18 -7.58 -3.59 6.36
C ILE A 18 -6.33 -2.74 6.63
N PHE A 19 -6.41 -1.41 6.48
CA PHE A 19 -5.29 -0.51 6.76
C PHE A 19 -4.95 -0.36 8.24
N MET A 20 -5.94 -0.43 9.12
CA MET A 20 -5.73 -0.44 10.58
C MET A 20 -5.05 -1.72 11.05
N LYS A 21 -5.28 -2.84 10.35
CA LYS A 21 -4.70 -4.13 10.71
C LYS A 21 -3.22 -4.28 10.32
N LEU A 22 -2.72 -3.41 9.44
CA LEU A 22 -1.35 -3.47 8.95
C LEU A 22 -0.47 -2.38 9.57
N SER A 23 0.65 -2.79 10.16
CA SER A 23 1.65 -1.84 10.67
C SER A 23 2.30 -1.09 9.52
N TYR A 24 2.86 0.09 9.83
CA TYR A 24 3.60 0.89 8.85
C TYR A 24 4.78 0.10 8.23
N GLU A 25 5.52 -0.61 9.08
CA GLU A 25 6.64 -1.47 8.68
C GLU A 25 6.20 -2.59 7.72
N ASP A 26 5.05 -3.21 7.99
CA ASP A 26 4.50 -4.25 7.11
C ASP A 26 4.18 -3.69 5.71
N LYS A 27 3.67 -2.46 5.62
CA LYS A 27 3.36 -1.79 4.34
C LYS A 27 4.62 -1.57 3.52
N ILE A 28 5.69 -1.11 4.17
CA ILE A 28 7.01 -0.94 3.57
C ILE A 28 7.55 -2.30 3.10
N GLN A 29 7.51 -3.31 3.96
CA GLN A 29 8.07 -4.62 3.67
C GLN A 29 7.36 -5.31 2.51
N ILE A 30 6.03 -5.25 2.44
CA ILE A 30 5.25 -5.77 1.30
C ILE A 30 5.65 -5.09 0.00
N TYR A 31 5.84 -3.76 0.02
CA TYR A 31 6.24 -3.02 -1.18
C TYR A 31 7.64 -3.39 -1.67
N HIS A 32 8.62 -3.50 -0.76
CA HIS A 32 9.97 -3.96 -1.10
C HIS A 32 9.97 -5.39 -1.64
N LEU A 33 9.27 -6.31 -0.99
CA LEU A 33 9.15 -7.69 -1.45
C LEU A 33 8.49 -7.76 -2.84
N ARG A 34 7.45 -6.95 -3.09
CA ARG A 34 6.79 -6.88 -4.40
C ARG A 34 7.72 -6.36 -5.50
N LYS A 35 8.56 -5.36 -5.20
CA LYS A 35 9.61 -4.84 -6.08
C LYS A 35 10.69 -5.89 -6.37
N ASN A 36 11.00 -6.73 -5.38
CA ASN A 36 11.94 -7.85 -5.49
C ASN A 36 11.35 -9.08 -6.22
N GLY A 37 10.14 -8.98 -6.78
CA GLY A 37 9.51 -10.04 -7.56
C GLY A 37 8.67 -11.04 -6.75
N ALA A 38 8.39 -10.76 -5.47
CA ALA A 38 7.51 -11.63 -4.68
C ALA A 38 6.08 -11.66 -5.26
N THR A 39 5.46 -12.83 -5.22
CA THR A 39 4.08 -13.03 -5.67
C THR A 39 3.07 -12.53 -4.63
N ILE A 40 1.90 -12.10 -5.09
CA ILE A 40 0.81 -11.69 -4.19
C ILE A 40 0.37 -12.85 -3.27
N LYS A 41 0.41 -14.09 -3.77
CA LYS A 41 0.06 -15.29 -2.99
C LYS A 41 1.03 -15.54 -1.83
N SER A 42 2.34 -15.40 -2.05
CA SER A 42 3.33 -15.57 -0.97
C SER A 42 3.22 -14.47 0.08
N LEU A 43 3.00 -13.23 -0.35
CA LEU A 43 2.78 -12.08 0.55
C LEU A 43 1.50 -12.26 1.38
N SER A 44 0.42 -12.73 0.75
CA SER A 44 -0.87 -12.99 1.42
C SER A 44 -0.72 -14.00 2.56
N LYS A 45 0.02 -15.07 2.31
CA LYS A 45 0.30 -16.10 3.33
C LYS A 45 1.20 -15.60 4.45
N GLN A 46 2.23 -14.80 4.12
CA GLN A 46 3.20 -14.28 5.09
C GLN A 46 2.57 -13.26 6.05
N PHE A 47 1.83 -12.30 5.51
CA PHE A 47 1.22 -11.22 6.30
C PHE A 47 -0.21 -11.55 6.78
N LYS A 48 -0.73 -12.74 6.44
CA LYS A 48 -2.10 -13.18 6.73
C LYS A 48 -3.16 -12.17 6.27
N ILE A 49 -2.93 -11.55 5.11
CA ILE A 49 -3.84 -10.61 4.45
C ILE A 49 -4.44 -11.32 3.24
N ASN A 50 -5.68 -10.99 2.87
CA ASN A 50 -6.26 -11.45 1.61
C ASN A 50 -5.48 -10.91 0.41
N GLN A 51 -5.43 -11.68 -0.68
CA GLN A 51 -4.74 -11.29 -1.92
C GLN A 51 -5.25 -9.95 -2.47
N SER A 52 -6.57 -9.72 -2.40
CA SER A 52 -7.20 -8.45 -2.78
C SER A 52 -6.73 -7.26 -1.95
N GLY A 53 -6.43 -7.47 -0.66
CA GLY A 53 -5.86 -6.44 0.21
C GLY A 53 -4.45 -6.04 -0.20
N ILE A 54 -3.64 -7.00 -0.62
CA ILE A 54 -2.27 -6.75 -1.10
C ILE A 54 -2.28 -6.07 -2.47
N GLU A 55 -3.11 -6.54 -3.39
CA GLU A 55 -3.30 -5.89 -4.70
C GLU A 55 -3.72 -4.43 -4.57
N TYR A 56 -4.66 -4.17 -3.66
CA TYR A 56 -5.11 -2.83 -3.38
C TYR A 56 -4.01 -1.97 -2.75
N LEU A 57 -3.24 -2.50 -1.80
CA LEU A 57 -2.11 -1.79 -1.21
C LEU A 57 -1.07 -1.40 -2.27
N ILE A 58 -0.74 -2.31 -3.18
CA ILE A 58 0.17 -2.03 -4.30
C ILE A 58 -0.40 -0.93 -5.20
N ARG A 59 -1.69 -1.03 -5.60
CA ARG A 59 -2.35 0.00 -6.43
C ARG A 59 -2.40 1.36 -5.73
N LEU A 60 -2.56 1.38 -4.41
CA LEU A 60 -2.63 2.60 -3.64
C LEU A 60 -1.25 3.26 -3.56
N ILE A 61 -0.20 2.48 -3.28
CA ILE A 61 1.18 2.95 -3.33
C ILE A 61 1.52 3.44 -4.75
N ASP A 62 1.17 2.70 -5.80
CA ASP A 62 1.44 3.07 -7.20
C ASP A 62 0.75 4.40 -7.61
N ARG A 63 -0.47 4.62 -7.11
CA ARG A 63 -1.21 5.88 -7.32
C ARG A 63 -0.60 7.06 -6.58
N HIS A 64 -0.13 6.86 -5.35
CA HIS A 64 0.46 7.93 -4.54
C HIS A 64 1.96 8.14 -4.81
N CYS A 65 2.65 7.11 -5.33
CA CYS A 65 4.06 7.11 -5.70
C CYS A 65 4.23 7.52 -7.18
N GLN A 66 3.53 8.58 -7.61
CA GLN A 66 3.76 9.22 -8.91
C GLN A 66 5.11 9.97 -8.97
N GLU A 67 5.77 10.18 -7.83
CA GLU A 67 7.09 10.79 -7.77
C GLU A 67 8.15 9.71 -7.56
N LYS A 68 8.69 9.23 -8.68
CA LYS A 68 9.82 8.30 -8.69
C LYS A 68 10.95 8.89 -7.81
N TYR A 69 11.41 8.12 -6.83
CA TYR A 69 12.57 8.38 -5.97
C TYR A 69 12.40 9.33 -4.76
N SER A 70 11.21 9.48 -4.17
CA SER A 70 11.09 10.20 -2.88
C SER A 70 10.06 9.65 -1.89
N ILE A 71 9.89 8.33 -1.82
CA ILE A 71 9.25 7.74 -0.63
C ILE A 71 10.19 7.79 0.60
N PHE A 72 11.51 7.93 0.38
CA PHE A 72 12.52 8.06 1.45
C PHE A 72 12.70 9.49 1.98
N LYS A 73 11.95 10.50 1.49
CA LYS A 73 12.16 11.91 1.88
C LYS A 73 10.94 12.61 2.51
N ILE A 74 9.83 11.89 2.70
CA ILE A 74 8.60 12.41 3.34
C ILE A 74 8.24 11.59 4.60
N ILE A 75 9.21 10.83 5.12
CA ILE A 75 9.21 10.23 6.46
C ILE A 75 10.44 10.78 7.16
#